data_AF-A0A1B8E717-F1
#
_entry.id   AF-A0A1B8E717-F1
#
_cell.length_a   1.000
_cell.length_b   1.000
_cell.length_c   1.000
_cell.angle_alpha   90.00
_cell.angle_beta   90.00
_cell.angle_gamma   90.00
#
_symmetry.space_group_name_H-M   'P 1'
#
loop_
_entity.id
_entity.type
_entity.pdbx_description
1 polymer ?
#
loop_
_entity_poly.entity_id
_entity_poly.type
_entity_poly.pdbx_seq_one_letter_code
_entity_poly.pdbx_strand_id
1 'polypeptide(L)'
;MAFASSSRAIWLSTFVIIICLYFTFNSETFNGSTTIHAGDNSQAPVVEIPLTPEEATCKNLGMIKAASCPVPETPFFKALSTEKTPDNQRPLITYAYYEAPFARANLKFFVDHALHDAADFIFILNGETDADQTIIFAEPDTPEDLRDLIPKRNKKNIFVKKRPNTCFDLGAHNEVLNSFLGGEGWIGQDGPIPEPKGMLVSAGDKMLLRNKYKRYILMNASIRGPFVPRWSTQCWTDSYLNRLTDKIKLVGMSYNCHNGEGHIQSMIWATDHAGLQHMLTKAAIGECFGTMAEAMLAEVRTTKVLRDLGFEVDTFMSVYHSENRAAKYARMRAKKAKGIKQFKRGEIEAGGAEEGAKVVVRQTEEEKKAAGEKKAAEAKAKKEKEDKEKEDKERREKEAKAAAAAEAAKPTTTHVPTAAEVAAAKAAEVAAAKAAEEDRVRKENEAKVQKEKNDKLLLIEDNDMPGYFWRECKHEDWLGPGSYFGTFVHPYENLFMKSHRKIEDTVLDNLTKWHDGWGYESYDVCF
;
A
#
# COMPACT_ATOMS: atom_id res chain seq x y z
N MET A 1 56.86 -46.82 1.24
CA MET A 1 55.91 -45.71 1.16
C MET A 1 55.67 -45.10 2.54
N ALA A 2 56.57 -44.22 3.03
CA ALA A 2 56.33 -43.45 4.25
C ALA A 2 57.34 -42.29 4.42
N PHE A 3 57.52 -41.42 3.42
CA PHE A 3 58.38 -40.22 3.59
C PHE A 3 57.89 -38.97 2.82
N ALA A 4 56.67 -38.96 2.28
CA ALA A 4 56.13 -37.83 1.50
C ALA A 4 54.86 -37.18 2.08
N SER A 5 54.42 -37.57 3.29
CA SER A 5 53.19 -37.05 3.91
C SER A 5 53.44 -35.97 4.98
N SER A 6 54.62 -35.95 5.59
CA SER A 6 54.94 -35.07 6.73
C SER A 6 55.18 -33.61 6.33
N SER A 7 55.57 -33.30 5.08
CA SER A 7 55.83 -31.91 4.67
C SER A 7 54.55 -31.11 4.38
N ARG A 8 53.46 -31.72 3.91
CA ARG A 8 52.21 -30.99 3.64
C ARG A 8 51.42 -30.65 4.91
N ALA A 9 51.47 -31.52 5.93
CA ALA A 9 50.83 -31.27 7.21
C ALA A 9 51.50 -30.12 7.98
N ILE A 10 52.83 -30.01 7.92
CA ILE A 10 53.58 -28.93 8.56
C ILE A 10 53.24 -27.58 7.90
N TRP A 11 53.17 -27.51 6.57
CA TRP A 11 52.82 -26.26 5.87
C TRP A 11 51.38 -25.79 6.15
N LEU A 12 50.41 -26.71 6.20
CA LEU A 12 49.03 -26.36 6.55
C LEU A 12 48.90 -25.91 8.01
N SER A 13 49.59 -26.58 8.94
CA SER A 13 49.56 -26.18 10.36
C SER A 13 50.19 -24.81 10.58
N THR A 14 51.27 -24.48 9.87
CA THR A 14 51.96 -23.18 9.98
C THR A 14 51.09 -22.06 9.41
N PHE A 15 50.37 -22.32 8.31
CA PHE A 15 49.46 -21.34 7.69
C PHE A 15 48.23 -21.04 8.57
N VAL A 16 47.67 -22.06 9.23
CA VAL A 16 46.56 -21.89 10.17
C VAL A 16 47.01 -21.13 11.42
N ILE A 17 48.21 -21.42 11.95
CA ILE A 17 48.75 -20.70 13.11
C ILE A 17 49.00 -19.22 12.77
N ILE A 18 49.49 -18.90 11.56
CA ILE A 18 49.67 -17.50 11.12
C ILE A 18 48.33 -16.78 10.98
N ILE A 19 47.29 -17.45 10.46
CA ILE A 19 45.94 -16.87 10.38
C ILE A 19 45.35 -16.66 11.78
N CYS A 20 45.50 -17.63 12.69
CA CYS A 20 45.04 -17.50 14.07
C CYS A 20 45.80 -16.41 14.86
N LEU A 21 47.11 -16.26 14.63
CA LEU A 21 47.92 -15.17 15.20
C LEU A 21 47.52 -13.81 14.62
N TYR A 22 47.20 -13.74 13.33
CA TYR A 22 46.70 -12.52 12.69
C TYR A 22 45.32 -12.11 13.23
N PHE A 23 44.43 -13.07 13.50
CA PHE A 23 43.13 -12.76 14.10
C PHE A 23 43.24 -12.42 15.59
N THR A 24 44.11 -13.07 16.37
CA THR A 24 44.31 -12.76 17.80
C THR A 24 45.03 -11.42 18.01
N PHE A 25 46.02 -11.05 17.19
CA PHE A 25 46.64 -9.72 17.25
C PHE A 25 45.73 -8.58 16.79
N ASN A 26 44.67 -8.88 16.02
CA ASN A 26 43.69 -7.87 15.57
C ASN A 26 42.36 -7.93 16.32
N SER A 27 42.23 -8.77 17.37
CA SER A 27 40.98 -8.90 18.14
C SER A 27 41.19 -8.72 19.65
N GLU A 28 41.74 -7.59 20.06
CA GLU A 28 41.52 -7.09 21.42
C GLU A 28 41.30 -5.58 21.41
N THR A 29 40.03 -5.17 21.52
CA THR A 29 39.57 -4.29 22.61
C THR A 29 38.05 -4.34 22.67
N PHE A 30 37.48 -5.15 23.55
CA PHE A 30 36.25 -4.83 24.29
C PHE A 30 36.00 -5.88 25.39
N ASN A 31 36.70 -5.75 26.53
CA ASN A 31 36.07 -5.80 27.86
C ASN A 31 37.09 -5.66 28.99
N GLY A 32 36.73 -4.85 30.00
CA GLY A 32 37.02 -5.18 31.40
C GLY A 32 38.05 -4.33 32.15
N SER A 33 37.55 -3.30 32.84
CA SER A 33 37.93 -2.89 34.21
C SER A 33 39.41 -2.65 34.54
N THR A 34 39.81 -1.37 34.67
CA THR A 34 40.79 -0.97 35.69
C THR A 34 40.50 0.44 36.17
N THR A 35 40.18 0.56 37.46
CA THR A 35 40.21 1.80 38.24
C THR A 35 41.65 2.27 38.40
N ILE A 36 41.97 3.49 37.95
CA ILE A 36 43.17 4.24 38.37
C ILE A 36 42.74 5.66 38.75
N HIS A 37 43.22 6.09 39.92
CA HIS A 37 42.96 7.36 40.56
C HIS A 37 43.65 8.56 39.88
N ALA A 38 42.87 9.64 39.81
CA ALA A 38 43.18 11.07 39.84
C ALA A 38 44.60 11.56 39.48
N GLY A 39 44.67 12.31 38.36
CA GLY A 39 45.64 13.37 38.09
C GLY A 39 45.01 14.36 37.12
N ASP A 40 44.96 15.64 37.49
CA ASP A 40 44.20 16.73 36.85
C ASP A 40 44.49 16.94 35.35
N ASN A 41 43.42 17.32 34.63
CA ASN A 41 43.31 17.77 33.23
C ASN A 41 42.97 16.71 32.16
N SER A 42 41.66 16.55 31.88
CA SER A 42 41.14 15.78 30.75
C SER A 42 40.52 16.68 29.66
N GLN A 43 41.14 16.74 28.47
CA GLN A 43 40.43 16.89 27.20
C GLN A 43 40.41 15.51 26.54
N ALA A 44 39.21 15.00 26.21
CA ALA A 44 39.05 13.70 25.56
C ALA A 44 39.56 13.73 24.10
N PRO A 45 40.14 12.65 23.57
CA PRO A 45 40.57 12.58 22.18
C PRO A 45 39.35 12.49 21.25
N VAL A 46 39.28 13.39 20.27
CA VAL A 46 38.25 13.42 19.23
C VAL A 46 38.51 12.27 18.25
N VAL A 47 37.62 11.28 18.23
CA VAL A 47 37.60 10.23 17.21
C VAL A 47 36.80 10.76 16.02
N GLU A 48 37.45 11.05 14.90
CA GLU A 48 36.77 11.44 13.65
C GLU A 48 36.06 10.22 13.03
N ILE A 49 34.77 10.38 12.76
CA ILE A 49 33.92 9.37 12.11
C ILE A 49 34.31 9.29 10.62
N PRO A 50 34.47 8.08 10.03
CA PRO A 50 34.76 7.97 8.60
C PRO A 50 33.58 8.49 7.77
N LEU A 51 33.88 9.42 6.86
CA LEU A 51 32.92 10.06 5.96
C LEU A 51 32.29 9.04 5.00
N THR A 52 30.99 9.18 4.75
CA THR A 52 30.30 8.43 3.69
C THR A 52 30.84 8.80 2.30
N PRO A 53 30.66 7.96 1.26
CA PRO A 53 31.13 8.28 -0.10
C PRO A 53 30.60 9.62 -0.65
N GLU A 54 29.40 10.03 -0.23
CA GLU A 54 28.80 11.30 -0.62
C GLU A 54 29.45 12.50 0.10
N GLU A 55 29.78 12.36 1.38
CA GLU A 55 30.49 13.38 2.17
C GLU A 55 31.96 13.53 1.72
N ALA A 56 32.62 12.42 1.37
CA ALA A 56 33.96 12.44 0.77
C ALA A 56 33.97 13.16 -0.58
N THR A 57 32.93 12.96 -1.39
CA THR A 57 32.76 13.63 -2.68
C THR A 57 32.51 15.13 -2.51
N CYS A 58 31.67 15.54 -1.56
CA CYS A 58 31.44 16.95 -1.23
C CYS A 58 32.68 17.65 -0.66
N LYS A 59 33.49 16.94 0.14
CA LYS A 59 34.77 17.45 0.66
C LYS A 59 35.80 17.63 -0.45
N ASN A 60 35.90 16.68 -1.39
CA ASN A 60 36.81 16.75 -2.53
C ASN A 60 36.45 17.86 -3.53
N LEU A 61 35.18 18.27 -3.57
CA LEU A 61 34.71 19.40 -4.40
C LEU A 61 34.87 20.77 -3.71
N GLY A 62 35.46 20.82 -2.51
CA GLY A 62 35.76 22.08 -1.80
C GLY A 62 34.54 22.83 -1.27
N MET A 63 33.40 22.16 -1.11
CA MET A 63 32.10 22.80 -0.87
C MET A 63 31.58 22.78 0.59
N ILE A 64 32.39 22.44 1.60
CA ILE A 64 31.88 22.33 2.98
C ILE A 64 32.48 23.39 3.91
N LYS A 65 31.65 24.38 4.30
CA LYS A 65 31.51 24.71 5.72
C LYS A 65 30.37 23.83 6.24
N ALA A 66 30.59 23.10 7.34
CA ALA A 66 29.68 22.05 7.84
C ALA A 66 28.23 22.51 8.12
N ALA A 67 27.97 23.82 8.15
CA ALA A 67 26.66 24.42 8.36
C ALA A 67 25.85 24.70 7.07
N SER A 68 26.40 24.47 5.87
CA SER A 68 25.77 24.91 4.62
C SER A 68 25.27 23.81 3.69
N CYS A 69 25.18 22.56 4.14
CA CYS A 69 24.46 21.54 3.40
C CYS A 69 22.97 21.61 3.78
N PRO A 70 22.09 22.22 2.95
CA PRO A 70 20.66 22.07 3.18
C PRO A 70 20.31 20.59 3.03
N VAL A 71 19.77 19.99 4.09
CA VAL A 71 19.05 18.71 3.98
C VAL A 71 17.96 18.94 2.94
N PRO A 72 17.91 18.17 1.84
CA PRO A 72 16.79 18.25 0.93
C PRO A 72 15.53 17.87 1.71
N GLU A 73 14.64 18.82 1.99
CA GLU A 73 13.26 18.50 2.37
C GLU A 73 12.56 17.90 1.14
N THR A 74 12.89 16.65 0.82
CA THR A 74 12.04 15.85 -0.05
C THR A 74 10.83 15.43 0.78
N PRO A 75 9.59 15.79 0.38
CA PRO A 75 8.40 15.43 1.14
C PRO A 75 8.14 13.91 1.22
N PHE A 76 8.89 13.10 0.47
CA PHE A 76 8.66 11.66 0.34
C PHE A 76 9.47 10.79 1.29
N PHE A 77 10.51 11.33 1.94
CA PHE A 77 11.34 10.58 2.89
C PHE A 77 11.73 11.51 4.03
N LYS A 78 10.77 11.88 4.86
CA LYS A 78 11.09 12.43 6.18
C LYS A 78 11.81 11.31 6.94
N ALA A 79 13.02 11.57 7.45
CA ALA A 79 13.67 10.67 8.38
C ALA A 79 12.68 10.34 9.52
N LEU A 80 12.71 9.08 10.02
CA LEU A 80 11.93 8.66 11.19
C LEU A 80 12.06 9.73 12.27
N SER A 81 10.97 10.48 12.49
CA SER A 81 10.88 11.39 13.61
C SER A 81 10.63 10.53 14.83
N THR A 82 11.56 10.51 15.79
CA THR A 82 11.36 9.81 17.06
C THR A 82 10.55 10.64 18.05
N GLU A 83 10.23 11.90 17.70
CA GLU A 83 9.38 12.76 18.51
C GLU A 83 7.92 12.34 18.41
N LYS A 84 7.29 12.17 19.58
CA LYS A 84 5.87 11.81 19.67
C LYS A 84 4.99 12.94 19.12
N THR A 85 4.10 12.60 18.20
CA THR A 85 3.07 13.48 17.67
C THR A 85 2.19 14.00 18.81
N PRO A 86 2.15 15.33 19.04
CA PRO A 86 1.31 15.92 20.08
C PRO A 86 -0.16 15.56 19.89
N ASP A 87 -0.89 15.35 20.99
CA ASP A 87 -2.31 14.94 20.97
C ASP A 87 -3.20 15.86 20.10
N ASN A 88 -2.89 17.16 20.04
CA ASN A 88 -3.63 18.15 19.24
C ASN A 88 -3.22 18.18 17.74
N GLN A 89 -2.24 17.37 17.33
CA GLN A 89 -1.77 17.24 15.95
C GLN A 89 -2.06 15.87 15.36
N ARG A 90 -2.53 14.92 16.18
CA ARG A 90 -2.95 13.59 15.73
C ARG A 90 -4.02 13.69 14.63
N PRO A 91 -3.91 12.93 13.54
CA PRO A 91 -5.01 12.78 12.61
C PRO A 91 -6.10 11.89 13.21
N LEU A 92 -7.32 12.04 12.69
CA LEU A 92 -8.42 11.13 12.98
C LEU A 92 -8.58 10.11 11.84
N ILE A 93 -8.51 8.82 12.17
CA ILE A 93 -8.82 7.72 11.27
C ILE A 93 -10.20 7.19 11.62
N THR A 94 -11.09 7.13 10.63
CA THR A 94 -12.41 6.51 10.78
C THR A 94 -12.49 5.27 9.91
N TYR A 95 -12.98 4.17 10.47
CA TYR A 95 -13.08 2.87 9.82
C TYR A 95 -14.54 2.42 9.78
N ALA A 96 -15.19 2.49 8.63
CA ALA A 96 -16.56 2.03 8.43
C ALA A 96 -16.61 0.51 8.25
N TYR A 97 -17.35 -0.16 9.13
CA TYR A 97 -17.42 -1.61 9.21
C TYR A 97 -18.87 -2.09 9.16
N TYR A 98 -19.10 -3.14 8.38
CA TYR A 98 -20.32 -3.94 8.41
C TYR A 98 -19.91 -5.41 8.44
N GLU A 99 -20.62 -6.22 9.21
CA GLU A 99 -20.24 -7.61 9.42
C GLU A 99 -20.28 -8.44 8.14
N ALA A 100 -19.13 -9.02 7.78
CA ALA A 100 -18.99 -10.00 6.72
C ALA A 100 -17.72 -10.83 6.93
N PRO A 101 -17.62 -12.08 6.43
CA PRO A 101 -16.43 -12.92 6.64
C PRO A 101 -15.12 -12.27 6.21
N PHE A 102 -15.09 -11.61 5.03
CA PHE A 102 -13.89 -10.91 4.56
C PHE A 102 -13.61 -9.65 5.39
N ALA A 103 -14.66 -8.92 5.79
CA ALA A 103 -14.54 -7.68 6.55
C ALA A 103 -13.99 -7.95 7.95
N ARG A 104 -14.44 -9.04 8.60
CA ARG A 104 -13.93 -9.49 9.89
C ARG A 104 -12.44 -9.83 9.84
N ALA A 105 -12.02 -10.56 8.80
CA ALA A 105 -10.62 -10.89 8.59
C ALA A 105 -9.76 -9.63 8.35
N ASN A 106 -10.27 -8.66 7.58
CA ASN A 106 -9.60 -7.39 7.36
C ASN A 106 -9.51 -6.55 8.65
N LEU A 107 -10.59 -6.50 9.43
CA LEU A 107 -10.62 -5.79 10.71
C LEU A 107 -9.59 -6.37 11.68
N LYS A 108 -9.53 -7.69 11.81
CA LYS A 108 -8.53 -8.35 12.67
C LYS A 108 -7.12 -7.94 12.25
N PHE A 109 -6.79 -8.08 10.96
CA PHE A 109 -5.49 -7.68 10.43
C PHE A 109 -5.18 -6.19 10.68
N PHE A 110 -6.17 -5.32 10.52
CA PHE A 110 -6.00 -3.89 10.77
C PHE A 110 -5.75 -3.58 12.25
N VAL A 111 -6.48 -4.21 13.17
CA VAL A 111 -6.27 -4.06 14.62
C VAL A 111 -4.87 -4.53 15.02
N ASP A 112 -4.41 -5.65 14.47
CA ASP A 112 -3.12 -6.24 14.81
C ASP A 112 -1.94 -5.42 14.27
N HIS A 113 -2.08 -4.77 13.10
CA HIS A 113 -0.93 -4.14 12.43
C HIS A 113 -1.01 -2.63 12.25
N ALA A 114 -2.20 -2.02 12.18
CA ALA A 114 -2.37 -0.64 11.73
C ALA A 114 -2.42 0.39 12.87
N LEU A 115 -2.82 -0.03 14.07
CA LEU A 115 -3.01 0.86 15.21
C LEU A 115 -1.67 1.44 15.70
N HIS A 116 -1.70 2.70 16.18
CA HIS A 116 -0.52 3.38 16.72
C HIS A 116 -0.88 4.58 17.61
N ASP A 117 0.06 5.05 18.42
CA ASP A 117 -0.12 6.16 19.36
C ASP A 117 -0.19 7.55 18.70
N ALA A 118 0.30 7.67 17.46
CA ALA A 118 0.38 8.94 16.73
C ALA A 118 -0.93 9.40 16.07
N ALA A 119 -2.05 8.68 16.24
CA ALA A 119 -3.34 9.04 15.68
C ALA A 119 -4.52 8.60 16.55
N ASP A 120 -5.71 9.16 16.34
CA ASP A 120 -6.94 8.69 16.98
C ASP A 120 -7.76 7.83 16.00
N PHE A 121 -8.36 6.75 16.49
CA PHE A 121 -9.10 5.76 15.70
C PHE A 121 -10.56 5.68 16.14
N ILE A 122 -11.48 5.78 15.19
CA ILE A 122 -12.91 5.54 15.40
C ILE A 122 -13.38 4.44 14.47
N PHE A 123 -13.76 3.30 15.05
CA PHE A 123 -14.40 2.20 14.34
C PHE A 123 -15.92 2.39 14.35
N ILE A 124 -16.51 2.53 13.18
CA ILE A 124 -17.95 2.74 12.99
C ILE A 124 -18.56 1.38 12.66
N LEU A 125 -19.21 0.75 13.65
CA LEU A 125 -19.83 -0.57 13.50
C LEU A 125 -21.29 -0.39 13.09
N ASN A 126 -21.57 -0.68 11.83
CA ASN A 126 -22.91 -0.63 11.25
C ASN A 126 -23.60 -1.98 11.46
N GLY A 127 -24.69 -1.98 12.23
CA GLY A 127 -25.48 -3.17 12.53
C GLY A 127 -24.97 -3.97 13.72
N GLU A 128 -25.64 -5.10 13.96
CA GLU A 128 -25.32 -6.04 15.05
C GLU A 128 -23.96 -6.71 14.80
N THR A 129 -23.03 -6.57 15.75
CA THR A 129 -21.72 -7.21 15.73
C THR A 129 -21.06 -7.16 17.10
N ASP A 130 -20.17 -8.12 17.35
CA ASP A 130 -19.26 -8.22 18.49
C ASP A 130 -17.83 -7.73 18.17
N ALA A 131 -17.64 -7.08 17.01
CA ALA A 131 -16.34 -6.59 16.55
C ALA A 131 -15.65 -5.63 17.53
N ASP A 132 -16.40 -4.95 18.39
CA ASP A 132 -15.86 -4.13 19.49
C ASP A 132 -15.00 -4.94 20.45
N GLN A 133 -15.30 -6.23 20.64
CA GLN A 133 -14.50 -7.12 21.47
C GLN A 133 -13.10 -7.32 20.87
N THR A 134 -13.01 -7.53 19.56
CA THR A 134 -11.71 -7.62 18.85
C THR A 134 -10.95 -6.30 18.88
N ILE A 135 -11.64 -5.17 18.76
CA ILE A 135 -10.99 -3.85 18.68
C ILE A 135 -10.48 -3.39 20.06
N ILE A 136 -11.35 -3.39 21.06
CA ILE A 136 -11.08 -2.76 22.35
C ILE A 136 -10.53 -3.77 23.36
N PHE A 137 -11.15 -4.94 23.47
CA PHE A 137 -10.94 -5.83 24.63
C PHE A 137 -10.03 -7.02 24.33
N ALA A 138 -9.73 -7.31 23.05
CA ALA A 138 -8.81 -8.38 22.70
C ALA A 138 -7.38 -8.00 23.13
N GLU A 139 -6.78 -8.88 23.90
CA GLU A 139 -5.35 -8.88 24.15
C GLU A 139 -4.64 -9.62 23.01
N PRO A 140 -3.43 -9.19 22.62
CA PRO A 140 -2.63 -9.94 21.66
C PRO A 140 -2.35 -11.35 22.18
N ASP A 141 -2.25 -12.33 21.27
CA ASP A 141 -1.95 -13.73 21.59
C ASP A 141 -0.48 -13.89 22.02
N THR A 142 -0.19 -13.34 23.20
CA THR A 142 1.14 -13.28 23.78
C THR A 142 1.33 -14.49 24.69
N PRO A 143 2.38 -15.31 24.47
CA PRO A 143 2.74 -16.40 25.37
C PRO A 143 2.82 -15.92 26.83
N GLU A 144 2.31 -16.71 27.77
CA GLU A 144 2.18 -16.33 29.19
C GLU A 144 3.51 -15.83 29.77
N ASP A 145 4.61 -16.47 29.39
CA ASP A 145 5.98 -16.15 29.81
C ASP A 145 6.52 -14.82 29.25
N LEU A 146 5.89 -14.27 28.21
CA LEU A 146 6.27 -13.01 27.58
C LEU A 146 5.35 -11.84 27.92
N ARG A 147 4.24 -12.07 28.63
CA ARG A 147 3.24 -11.03 28.94
C ARG A 147 3.78 -9.91 29.82
N ASP A 148 4.74 -10.21 30.69
CA ASP A 148 5.38 -9.21 31.55
C ASP A 148 6.51 -8.46 30.83
N LEU A 149 6.99 -8.98 29.70
CA LEU A 149 8.09 -8.41 28.91
C LEU A 149 7.58 -7.49 27.79
N ILE A 150 6.41 -7.79 27.22
CA ILE A 150 5.82 -7.03 26.13
C ILE A 150 4.91 -5.93 26.71
N PRO A 151 5.24 -4.64 26.54
CA PRO A 151 4.42 -3.56 27.07
C PRO A 151 3.00 -3.61 26.53
N LYS A 152 2.01 -3.63 27.42
CA LYS A 152 0.60 -3.50 27.03
C LYS A 152 0.39 -2.16 26.31
N ARG A 153 -0.13 -2.22 25.09
CA ARG A 153 -0.47 -1.03 24.30
C ARG A 153 -1.67 -0.34 24.94
N ASN A 154 -1.53 0.95 25.24
CA ASN A 154 -2.60 1.75 25.83
C ASN A 154 -3.61 2.12 24.73
N LYS A 155 -4.88 1.71 24.89
CA LYS A 155 -5.93 1.89 23.88
C LYS A 155 -6.73 3.19 24.02
N LYS A 156 -6.21 4.19 24.73
CA LYS A 156 -6.89 5.48 25.02
C LYS A 156 -7.32 6.29 23.80
N ASN A 157 -6.68 6.06 22.66
CA ASN A 157 -6.91 6.75 21.38
C ASN A 157 -7.79 5.92 20.42
N ILE A 158 -8.35 4.81 20.89
CA ILE A 158 -9.19 3.92 20.10
C ILE A 158 -10.62 3.94 20.63
N PHE A 159 -11.56 4.22 19.73
CA PHE A 159 -12.97 4.36 20.03
C PHE A 159 -13.81 3.52 19.07
N VAL A 160 -14.95 3.05 19.54
CA VAL A 160 -15.96 2.36 18.75
C VAL A 160 -17.26 3.13 18.83
N LYS A 161 -17.94 3.28 17.69
CA LYS A 161 -19.31 3.76 17.57
C LYS A 161 -20.18 2.64 17.00
N LYS A 162 -21.01 2.03 17.85
CA LYS A 162 -22.09 1.13 17.42
C LYS A 162 -23.29 1.95 16.95
N ARG A 163 -23.83 1.59 15.79
CA ARG A 163 -25.01 2.26 15.19
C ARG A 163 -25.83 1.30 14.35
N PRO A 164 -27.12 1.60 14.08
CA PRO A 164 -27.93 0.84 13.13
C PRO A 164 -27.27 0.76 11.75
N ASN A 165 -27.56 -0.30 10.99
CA ASN A 165 -27.03 -0.47 9.64
C ASN A 165 -27.77 0.44 8.63
N THR A 166 -27.43 1.72 8.62
CA THR A 166 -28.01 2.72 7.70
C THR A 166 -26.90 3.55 7.04
N CYS A 167 -27.24 4.24 5.95
CA CYS A 167 -26.41 5.23 5.27
C CYS A 167 -25.15 4.73 4.56
N PHE A 168 -24.96 3.41 4.44
CA PHE A 168 -23.73 2.80 3.89
C PHE A 168 -22.46 3.39 4.54
N ASP A 169 -21.28 3.11 3.99
CA ASP A 169 -20.01 3.55 4.54
C ASP A 169 -19.84 5.08 4.50
N LEU A 170 -19.99 5.70 3.32
CA LEU A 170 -19.80 7.15 3.15
C LEU A 170 -20.76 7.98 4.01
N GLY A 171 -22.03 7.57 4.11
CA GLY A 171 -22.99 8.26 4.96
C GLY A 171 -22.75 8.01 6.44
N ALA A 172 -22.24 6.84 6.83
CA ALA A 172 -21.82 6.57 8.22
C ALA A 172 -20.63 7.47 8.64
N HIS A 173 -19.65 7.68 7.76
CA HIS A 173 -18.59 8.67 8.00
C HIS A 173 -19.17 10.07 8.22
N ASN A 174 -20.09 10.50 7.35
CA ASN A 174 -20.74 11.80 7.47
C ASN A 174 -21.51 11.96 8.80
N GLU A 175 -22.32 10.97 9.19
CA GLU A 175 -23.05 11.01 10.45
C GLU A 175 -22.11 11.12 11.66
N VAL A 176 -21.09 10.26 11.72
CA VAL A 176 -20.18 10.21 12.86
C VAL A 176 -19.31 11.47 12.92
N LEU A 177 -18.78 11.97 11.80
CA LEU A 177 -17.96 13.19 11.78
C LEU A 177 -18.75 14.45 12.15
N ASN A 178 -20.07 14.44 11.95
CA ASN A 178 -21.01 15.48 12.40
C ASN A 178 -21.54 15.26 13.83
N SER A 179 -20.97 14.33 14.58
CA SER A 179 -21.28 14.09 16.00
C SER A 179 -20.08 14.44 16.90
N PHE A 180 -20.28 14.35 18.21
CA PHE A 180 -19.23 14.46 19.22
C PHE A 180 -18.94 13.08 19.84
N LEU A 181 -17.77 12.96 20.46
CA LEU A 181 -17.36 11.75 21.18
C LEU A 181 -18.15 11.62 22.50
N GLY A 182 -18.83 10.48 22.69
CA GLY A 182 -19.61 10.18 23.89
C GLY A 182 -21.13 10.13 23.64
N GLY A 183 -21.85 9.43 24.51
CA GLY A 183 -23.28 9.16 24.37
C GLY A 183 -23.59 7.74 23.87
N GLU A 184 -24.81 7.51 23.40
CA GLU A 184 -25.29 6.18 23.01
C GLU A 184 -24.39 5.51 21.96
N GLY A 185 -24.05 4.24 22.17
CA GLY A 185 -23.26 3.44 21.23
C GLY A 185 -21.76 3.76 21.19
N TRP A 186 -21.27 4.74 21.96
CA TRP A 186 -19.84 5.04 22.06
C TRP A 186 -19.16 4.19 23.13
N ILE A 187 -18.04 3.57 22.75
CA ILE A 187 -17.23 2.69 23.61
C ILE A 187 -15.76 3.12 23.46
N GLY A 188 -15.05 3.24 24.58
CA GLY A 188 -13.61 3.43 24.64
C GLY A 188 -12.93 2.33 25.45
N GLN A 189 -11.65 2.49 25.75
CA GLN A 189 -10.86 1.51 26.52
C GLN A 189 -11.53 1.08 27.86
N ASP A 190 -12.24 2.01 28.52
CA ASP A 190 -12.84 1.81 29.85
C ASP A 190 -14.33 1.42 29.74
N GLY A 191 -14.82 1.12 28.54
CA GLY A 191 -16.22 0.79 28.28
C GLY A 191 -17.04 1.97 27.74
N PRO A 192 -18.36 2.01 28.00
CA PRO A 192 -19.25 3.03 27.46
C PRO A 192 -18.85 4.47 27.84
N ILE A 193 -18.81 5.37 26.85
CA ILE A 193 -18.41 6.77 27.05
C ILE A 193 -19.66 7.61 27.33
N PRO A 194 -19.77 8.27 28.51
CA PRO A 194 -20.93 9.09 28.84
C PRO A 194 -21.04 10.32 27.93
N GLU A 195 -22.25 10.82 27.77
CA GLU A 195 -22.48 12.06 27.02
C GLU A 195 -21.83 13.26 27.73
N PRO A 196 -21.20 14.20 27.00
CA PRO A 196 -20.64 15.42 27.59
C PRO A 196 -21.73 16.28 28.26
N LYS A 197 -21.60 16.54 29.58
CA LYS A 197 -22.55 17.38 30.33
C LYS A 197 -22.30 18.87 30.11
N GLY A 198 -23.36 19.68 30.03
CA GLY A 198 -23.28 21.15 30.09
C GLY A 198 -23.04 21.88 28.76
N MET A 199 -23.50 21.32 27.63
CA MET A 199 -23.31 21.90 26.30
C MET A 199 -24.03 23.25 26.15
N LEU A 200 -23.27 24.34 26.05
CA LEU A 200 -23.72 25.59 25.46
C LEU A 200 -23.73 25.43 23.94
N VAL A 201 -24.79 25.86 23.25
CA VAL A 201 -24.96 25.75 21.79
C VAL A 201 -23.76 26.30 21.01
N SER A 202 -23.04 27.29 21.55
CA SER A 202 -21.84 27.89 20.93
C SER A 202 -20.56 27.04 21.02
N ALA A 203 -20.50 26.05 21.93
CA ALA A 203 -19.39 25.09 22.01
C ALA A 203 -19.63 23.86 21.10
N GLY A 204 -20.88 23.61 20.71
CA GLY A 204 -21.30 22.41 19.95
C GLY A 204 -20.53 22.22 18.66
N ASP A 205 -20.36 23.28 17.86
CA ASP A 205 -19.64 23.19 16.58
C ASP A 205 -18.16 22.85 16.74
N LYS A 206 -17.46 23.40 17.74
CA LYS A 206 -16.04 23.10 17.97
C LYS A 206 -15.81 21.68 18.48
N MET A 207 -16.83 21.08 19.10
CA MET A 207 -16.77 19.71 19.62
C MET A 207 -17.05 18.64 18.57
N LEU A 208 -17.60 19.01 17.41
CA LEU A 208 -17.81 18.07 16.32
C LEU A 208 -16.48 17.46 15.87
N LEU A 209 -16.47 16.16 15.59
CA LEU A 209 -15.27 15.44 15.17
C LEU A 209 -14.66 16.04 13.88
N ARG A 210 -15.48 16.55 12.96
CA ARG A 210 -15.04 17.30 11.76
C ARG A 210 -14.30 18.61 12.05
N ASN A 211 -14.41 19.15 13.27
CA ASN A 211 -13.82 20.42 13.69
C ASN A 211 -12.75 20.27 14.77
N LYS A 212 -12.72 19.13 15.47
CA LYS A 212 -11.72 18.81 16.49
C LYS A 212 -10.34 18.49 15.91
N TYR A 213 -10.29 17.92 14.70
CA TYR A 213 -9.06 17.46 14.05
C TYR A 213 -8.69 18.31 12.83
N LYS A 214 -7.43 18.23 12.41
CA LYS A 214 -6.92 18.96 11.24
C LYS A 214 -6.73 18.09 10.01
N ARG A 215 -6.62 16.78 10.21
CA ARG A 215 -6.26 15.77 9.20
C ARG A 215 -7.06 14.51 9.47
N TYR A 216 -7.49 13.87 8.39
CA TYR A 216 -8.46 12.79 8.44
C TYR A 216 -8.08 11.69 7.46
N ILE A 217 -8.30 10.44 7.87
CA ILE A 217 -8.39 9.30 6.96
C ILE A 217 -9.76 8.65 7.16
N LEU A 218 -10.51 8.50 6.07
CA LEU A 218 -11.79 7.79 6.04
C LEU A 218 -11.55 6.50 5.27
N MET A 219 -11.84 5.35 5.87
CA MET A 219 -11.66 4.06 5.20
C MET A 219 -12.78 3.09 5.54
N ASN A 220 -12.94 2.05 4.71
CA ASN A 220 -13.95 1.03 4.92
C ASN A 220 -13.36 -0.39 4.99
N ALA A 221 -14.17 -1.34 5.45
CA ALA A 221 -13.75 -2.71 5.69
C ALA A 221 -13.51 -3.57 4.43
N SER A 222 -13.52 -2.98 3.23
CA SER A 222 -13.37 -3.72 1.98
C SER A 222 -11.93 -3.95 1.53
N ILE A 223 -10.96 -3.37 2.26
CA ILE A 223 -9.52 -3.50 2.01
C ILE A 223 -8.81 -4.13 3.21
N ARG A 224 -7.70 -4.84 2.95
CA ARG A 224 -6.78 -5.36 3.98
C ARG A 224 -5.46 -4.60 3.92
N GLY A 225 -4.89 -4.30 5.08
CA GLY A 225 -3.61 -3.63 5.23
C GLY A 225 -3.50 -2.97 6.61
N PRO A 226 -2.44 -2.17 6.85
CA PRO A 226 -1.40 -1.81 5.89
C PRO A 226 -0.38 -2.95 5.67
N PHE A 227 0.05 -3.12 4.43
CA PHE A 227 1.17 -3.95 4.01
C PHE A 227 2.38 -3.05 3.77
N VAL A 228 3.18 -2.87 4.81
CA VAL A 228 4.39 -2.05 4.76
C VAL A 228 5.58 -2.94 4.39
N PRO A 229 6.38 -2.63 3.35
CA PRO A 229 7.55 -3.44 3.00
C PRO A 229 8.61 -3.48 4.11
N ARG A 230 9.38 -4.58 4.23
CA ARG A 230 10.40 -4.77 5.31
C ARG A 230 11.40 -3.65 5.45
N TRP A 231 11.78 -3.10 4.31
CA TRP A 231 12.81 -2.08 4.18
C TRP A 231 12.26 -0.68 4.40
N SER A 232 10.94 -0.53 4.54
CA SER A 232 10.30 0.75 4.81
C SER A 232 10.26 1.01 6.31
N THR A 233 10.56 2.26 6.66
CA THR A 233 10.44 2.80 8.00
C THR A 233 9.34 3.85 8.10
N GLN A 234 8.48 3.95 7.09
CA GLN A 234 7.45 4.96 7.03
C GLN A 234 6.21 4.55 7.82
N CYS A 235 5.66 5.49 8.57
CA CYS A 235 4.33 5.36 9.11
C CYS A 235 3.29 5.40 7.98
N TRP A 236 2.39 4.41 7.95
CA TRP A 236 1.42 4.26 6.87
C TRP A 236 0.44 5.45 6.77
N THR A 237 0.04 6.05 7.91
CA THR A 237 -0.84 7.22 7.92
C THR A 237 -0.14 8.44 7.31
N ASP A 238 1.13 8.63 7.63
CA ASP A 238 1.98 9.68 7.07
C ASP A 238 2.21 9.52 5.57
N SER A 239 2.34 8.28 5.06
CA SER A 239 2.42 8.02 3.62
C SER A 239 1.24 8.64 2.86
N TYR A 240 0.04 8.64 3.46
CA TYR A 240 -1.15 9.27 2.87
C TYR A 240 -1.24 10.76 3.17
N LEU A 241 -1.05 11.16 4.43
CA LEU A 241 -1.32 12.52 4.89
C LEU A 241 -0.27 13.53 4.42
N ASN A 242 0.99 13.14 4.25
CA ASN A 242 2.06 14.03 3.79
C ASN A 242 1.95 14.38 2.30
N ARG A 243 1.02 13.75 1.59
CA ARG A 243 0.68 14.05 0.19
C ARG A 243 -0.29 15.22 0.05
N LEU A 244 -0.99 15.59 1.13
CA LEU A 244 -1.87 16.74 1.15
C LEU A 244 -1.07 18.04 1.08
N THR A 245 -1.60 19.02 0.34
CA THR A 245 -1.00 20.35 0.19
C THR A 245 -2.09 21.41 0.21
N ASP A 246 -1.72 22.69 0.03
CA ASP A 246 -2.71 23.76 -0.14
C ASP A 246 -3.60 23.54 -1.38
N LYS A 247 -3.12 22.75 -2.35
CA LYS A 247 -3.86 22.41 -3.56
C LYS A 247 -4.46 21.01 -3.55
N ILE A 248 -3.72 20.02 -3.05
CA ILE A 248 -4.15 18.61 -2.99
C ILE A 248 -4.98 18.40 -1.71
N LYS A 249 -6.29 18.20 -1.87
CA LYS A 249 -7.24 18.07 -0.75
C LYS A 249 -7.83 16.67 -0.56
N LEU A 250 -7.54 15.75 -1.48
CA LEU A 250 -7.97 14.36 -1.38
C LEU A 250 -6.89 13.44 -1.93
N VAL A 251 -6.53 12.42 -1.15
CA VAL A 251 -5.58 11.39 -1.53
C VAL A 251 -6.22 10.02 -1.30
N GLY A 252 -6.09 9.09 -2.23
CA GLY A 252 -6.55 7.71 -2.01
C GLY A 252 -5.62 6.67 -2.60
N MET A 253 -5.99 5.40 -2.44
CA MET A 253 -5.17 4.30 -2.96
C MET A 253 -5.31 4.11 -4.47
N SER A 254 -6.44 4.48 -5.06
CA SER A 254 -6.73 4.20 -6.46
C SER A 254 -7.61 5.26 -7.08
N TYR A 255 -7.50 5.39 -8.41
CA TYR A 255 -8.28 6.30 -9.22
C TYR A 255 -9.03 5.51 -10.28
N ASN A 256 -10.34 5.74 -10.38
CA ASN A 256 -11.21 5.07 -11.34
C ASN A 256 -11.93 6.09 -12.21
N CYS A 257 -12.34 5.67 -13.41
CA CYS A 257 -13.12 6.46 -14.33
C CYS A 257 -14.51 5.85 -14.47
N HIS A 258 -15.53 6.64 -14.14
CA HIS A 258 -16.92 6.24 -14.25
C HIS A 258 -17.65 7.21 -15.17
N ASN A 259 -18.15 6.71 -16.30
CA ASN A 259 -18.81 7.53 -17.33
C ASN A 259 -17.98 8.74 -17.80
N GLY A 260 -16.65 8.58 -17.90
CA GLY A 260 -15.72 9.65 -18.26
C GLY A 260 -15.37 10.61 -17.12
N GLU A 261 -15.97 10.46 -15.94
CA GLU A 261 -15.62 11.21 -14.74
C GLU A 261 -14.66 10.42 -13.85
N GLY A 262 -13.48 10.98 -13.67
CA GLY A 262 -12.43 10.33 -12.89
C GLY A 262 -12.46 10.75 -11.44
N HIS A 263 -12.41 9.77 -10.54
CA HIS A 263 -12.58 9.93 -9.11
C HIS A 263 -11.61 9.05 -8.32
N ILE A 264 -11.27 9.51 -7.11
CA ILE A 264 -10.59 8.70 -6.11
C ILE A 264 -11.60 7.76 -5.47
N GLN A 265 -11.33 6.46 -5.48
CA GLN A 265 -12.26 5.47 -4.92
C GLN A 265 -12.24 5.52 -3.37
N SER A 266 -13.41 5.30 -2.74
CA SER A 266 -13.67 5.63 -1.32
C SER A 266 -13.17 4.62 -0.28
N MET A 267 -12.44 3.59 -0.71
CA MET A 267 -11.93 2.57 0.22
C MET A 267 -10.99 3.15 1.26
N ILE A 268 -10.22 4.15 0.88
CA ILE A 268 -9.40 4.96 1.76
C ILE A 268 -9.23 6.36 1.17
N TRP A 269 -9.60 7.38 1.94
CA TRP A 269 -9.49 8.78 1.60
C TRP A 269 -8.77 9.53 2.71
N ALA A 270 -7.64 10.13 2.38
CA ALA A 270 -6.93 11.05 3.23
C ALA A 270 -7.25 12.49 2.81
N THR A 271 -7.61 13.33 3.77
CA THR A 271 -7.97 14.74 3.54
C THR A 271 -7.56 15.61 4.72
N ASP A 272 -7.48 16.92 4.50
CA ASP A 272 -7.31 17.91 5.56
C ASP A 272 -8.67 18.47 6.00
N HIS A 273 -8.67 19.30 7.03
CA HIS A 273 -9.89 19.92 7.52
C HIS A 273 -10.65 20.69 6.43
N ALA A 274 -9.96 21.45 5.57
CA ALA A 274 -10.60 22.22 4.52
C ALA A 274 -11.26 21.32 3.47
N GLY A 275 -10.55 20.29 3.00
CA GLY A 275 -11.09 19.28 2.09
C GLY A 275 -12.30 18.57 2.69
N LEU A 276 -12.20 18.18 3.96
CA LEU A 276 -13.31 17.50 4.66
C LEU A 276 -14.58 18.36 4.72
N GLN A 277 -14.48 19.66 5.01
CA GLN A 277 -15.66 20.53 5.06
C GLN A 277 -16.41 20.54 3.72
N HIS A 278 -15.70 20.51 2.60
CA HIS A 278 -16.31 20.43 1.27
C HIS A 278 -16.88 19.04 0.97
N MET A 279 -16.21 17.98 1.42
CA MET A 279 -16.69 16.59 1.27
C MET A 279 -17.97 16.32 2.08
N LEU A 280 -18.13 16.91 3.26
CA LEU A 280 -19.31 16.72 4.12
C LEU A 280 -20.53 17.57 3.70
N THR A 281 -20.51 18.17 2.51
CA THR A 281 -21.68 18.85 1.93
C THR A 281 -22.58 17.87 1.18
N LYS A 282 -23.88 18.19 1.04
CA LYS A 282 -24.82 17.37 0.25
C LYS A 282 -24.40 17.18 -1.21
N ALA A 283 -23.59 18.10 -1.76
CA ALA A 283 -23.03 17.95 -3.10
C ALA A 283 -22.04 16.78 -3.20
N ALA A 284 -21.41 16.40 -2.09
CA ALA A 284 -20.48 15.29 -1.97
C ALA A 284 -21.10 14.17 -1.10
N ILE A 285 -20.53 13.85 0.07
CA ILE A 285 -20.97 12.74 0.94
C ILE A 285 -21.86 13.17 2.11
N GLY A 286 -22.27 14.45 2.16
CA GLY A 286 -22.99 15.08 3.27
C GLY A 286 -24.45 14.66 3.46
N GLU A 287 -24.81 13.43 3.08
CA GLU A 287 -26.16 12.88 3.20
C GLU A 287 -26.14 11.38 3.56
N CYS A 288 -27.31 10.81 3.83
CA CYS A 288 -27.46 9.39 4.06
C CYS A 288 -27.83 8.69 2.75
N PHE A 289 -27.16 7.58 2.44
CA PHE A 289 -27.41 6.81 1.22
C PHE A 289 -28.29 5.60 1.53
N GLY A 290 -29.42 5.47 0.84
CA GLY A 290 -30.35 4.35 1.00
C GLY A 290 -29.96 3.14 0.15
N THR A 291 -29.18 3.35 -0.91
CA THR A 291 -28.73 2.29 -1.81
C THR A 291 -27.23 2.36 -2.09
N MET A 292 -26.65 1.22 -2.47
CA MET A 292 -25.24 1.15 -2.88
C MET A 292 -24.95 2.03 -4.11
N ALA A 293 -25.91 2.17 -5.02
CA ALA A 293 -25.77 3.00 -6.21
C ALA A 293 -25.65 4.49 -5.86
N GLU A 294 -26.43 4.98 -4.90
CA GLU A 294 -26.34 6.36 -4.41
C GLU A 294 -24.99 6.64 -3.74
N ALA A 295 -24.50 5.70 -2.93
CA ALA A 295 -23.18 5.80 -2.31
C ALA A 295 -22.05 5.82 -3.36
N MET A 296 -22.14 4.96 -4.39
CA MET A 296 -21.17 4.96 -5.50
C MET A 296 -21.21 6.26 -6.29
N LEU A 297 -22.39 6.83 -6.56
CA LEU A 297 -22.49 8.14 -7.22
C LEU A 297 -21.92 9.27 -6.35
N ALA A 298 -22.06 9.16 -5.02
CA ALA A 298 -21.44 10.09 -4.07
C ALA A 298 -19.91 10.02 -4.10
N GLU A 299 -19.35 8.81 -4.20
CA GLU A 299 -17.91 8.60 -4.42
C GLU A 299 -17.42 9.33 -5.68
N VAL A 300 -18.10 9.10 -6.82
CA VAL A 300 -17.73 9.69 -8.11
C VAL A 300 -17.76 11.22 -8.05
N ARG A 301 -18.87 11.80 -7.58
CA ARG A 301 -19.06 13.26 -7.58
C ARG A 301 -18.18 13.98 -6.56
N THR A 302 -17.73 13.34 -5.48
CA THR A 302 -16.92 13.98 -4.44
C THR A 302 -15.60 14.53 -5.00
N THR A 303 -14.94 13.77 -5.88
CA THR A 303 -13.72 14.25 -6.55
C THR A 303 -14.02 15.45 -7.46
N LYS A 304 -15.17 15.42 -8.15
CA LYS A 304 -15.62 16.53 -9.01
C LYS A 304 -15.89 17.80 -8.21
N VAL A 305 -16.56 17.71 -7.05
CA VAL A 305 -16.81 18.85 -6.16
C VAL A 305 -15.50 19.56 -5.77
N LEU A 306 -14.47 18.79 -5.38
CA LEU A 306 -13.18 19.37 -5.03
C LEU A 306 -12.50 20.05 -6.23
N ARG A 307 -12.56 19.42 -7.42
CA ARG A 307 -12.00 19.98 -8.65
C ARG A 307 -12.70 21.25 -9.10
N ASP A 308 -14.02 21.31 -9.01
CA ASP A 308 -14.81 22.49 -9.37
C ASP A 308 -14.50 23.68 -8.44
N LEU A 309 -14.01 23.41 -7.21
CA LEU A 309 -13.49 24.41 -6.27
C LEU A 309 -12.02 24.82 -6.53
N GLY A 310 -11.38 24.24 -7.55
CA GLY A 310 -9.98 24.51 -7.91
C GLY A 310 -8.94 23.67 -7.16
N PHE A 311 -9.38 22.69 -6.36
CA PHE A 311 -8.47 21.75 -5.70
C PHE A 311 -8.04 20.60 -6.62
N GLU A 312 -6.91 20.00 -6.28
CA GLU A 312 -6.38 18.79 -6.90
C GLU A 312 -6.61 17.57 -6.00
N VAL A 313 -6.53 16.39 -6.61
CA VAL A 313 -6.59 15.10 -5.93
C VAL A 313 -5.38 14.28 -6.33
N ASP A 314 -5.02 13.30 -5.50
CA ASP A 314 -3.86 12.45 -5.74
C ASP A 314 -4.13 10.98 -5.39
N THR A 315 -3.35 10.07 -5.96
CA THR A 315 -3.45 8.62 -5.77
C THR A 315 -2.07 8.00 -5.52
N PHE A 316 -2.00 6.80 -4.95
CA PHE A 316 -0.73 6.08 -4.76
C PHE A 316 -0.23 5.40 -6.04
N MET A 317 -1.14 5.17 -6.98
CA MET A 317 -0.85 4.44 -8.21
C MET A 317 0.25 5.10 -9.06
N SER A 318 1.34 4.37 -9.28
CA SER A 318 2.57 4.81 -9.94
C SER A 318 2.32 5.33 -11.35
N VAL A 319 1.35 4.73 -12.05
CA VAL A 319 0.96 5.15 -13.41
C VAL A 319 0.51 6.62 -13.49
N TYR A 320 -0.04 7.16 -12.41
CA TYR A 320 -0.46 8.57 -12.35
C TYR A 320 0.70 9.53 -12.02
N HIS A 321 1.85 8.96 -11.63
CA HIS A 321 3.10 9.65 -11.29
C HIS A 321 4.20 9.48 -12.33
N SER A 322 4.03 8.55 -13.27
CA SER A 322 4.97 8.34 -14.36
C SER A 322 4.92 9.49 -15.35
N GLU A 323 5.99 10.26 -15.40
CA GLU A 323 6.25 11.29 -16.41
C GLU A 323 7.46 10.84 -17.25
N ASN A 324 7.35 10.86 -18.58
CA ASN A 324 8.51 10.63 -19.43
C ASN A 324 9.56 11.71 -19.23
N ARG A 325 10.84 11.28 -19.21
CA ARG A 325 12.03 12.12 -19.11
C ARG A 325 11.97 13.36 -20.01
N ALA A 326 11.50 13.24 -21.26
CA ALA A 326 11.39 14.38 -22.17
C ALA A 326 10.42 15.45 -21.66
N ALA A 327 9.23 15.06 -21.20
CA ALA A 327 8.24 15.95 -20.60
C ALA A 327 8.75 16.55 -19.27
N LYS A 328 9.35 15.72 -18.41
CA LYS A 328 10.00 16.17 -17.17
C LYS A 328 11.06 17.23 -17.46
N TYR A 329 11.91 17.00 -18.45
CA TYR A 329 12.96 17.93 -18.87
C TYR A 329 12.38 19.19 -19.50
N ALA A 330 11.33 19.09 -20.32
CA ALA A 330 10.62 20.24 -20.86
C ALA A 330 10.01 21.10 -19.74
N ARG A 331 9.38 20.49 -18.73
CA ARG A 331 8.85 21.17 -17.55
C ARG A 331 9.96 21.84 -16.74
N MET A 332 11.08 21.14 -16.51
CA MET A 332 12.23 21.72 -15.81
C MET A 332 12.84 22.89 -16.59
N ARG A 333 12.95 22.78 -17.92
CA ARG A 333 13.40 23.87 -18.81
C ARG A 333 12.42 25.03 -18.79
N ALA A 334 11.11 24.78 -18.86
CA ALA A 334 10.08 25.82 -18.80
C ALA A 334 10.07 26.53 -17.44
N LYS A 335 10.27 25.81 -16.33
CA LYS A 335 10.45 26.39 -15.00
C LYS A 335 11.72 27.26 -14.95
N LYS A 336 12.85 26.73 -15.42
CA LYS A 336 14.11 27.48 -15.53
C LYS A 336 13.97 28.74 -16.41
N ALA A 337 13.28 28.63 -17.54
CA ALA A 337 13.04 29.73 -18.48
C ALA A 337 12.09 30.80 -17.92
N LYS A 338 11.13 30.42 -17.07
CA LYS A 338 10.28 31.35 -16.30
C LYS A 338 11.01 32.00 -15.11
N GLY A 339 12.33 31.85 -15.00
CA GLY A 339 13.10 32.32 -13.85
C GLY A 339 12.76 31.61 -12.54
N ILE A 340 11.96 30.53 -12.59
CA ILE A 340 11.61 29.73 -11.43
C ILE A 340 12.86 28.90 -11.11
N LYS A 341 13.72 29.48 -10.26
CA LYS A 341 14.82 28.77 -9.64
C LYS A 341 14.25 27.48 -9.06
N GLN A 342 14.91 26.35 -9.34
CA GLN A 342 14.65 25.10 -8.64
C GLN A 342 14.60 25.43 -7.15
N PHE A 343 13.44 25.22 -6.51
CA PHE A 343 13.10 25.66 -5.15
C PHE A 343 14.33 26.01 -4.30
N LYS A 344 14.62 27.31 -4.18
CA LYS A 344 14.84 27.87 -2.85
C LYS A 344 13.48 28.42 -2.44
N ARG A 345 12.92 27.86 -1.38
CA ARG A 345 11.73 28.39 -0.71
C ARG A 345 12.09 29.80 -0.22
N GLY A 346 11.60 30.83 -0.92
CA GLY A 346 11.82 32.25 -0.58
C GLY A 346 11.97 33.17 -1.81
N GLU A 347 10.89 33.92 -2.09
CA GLU A 347 10.85 35.30 -2.64
C GLU A 347 11.04 35.61 -4.16
N ILE A 348 9.92 36.07 -4.76
CA ILE A 348 9.60 37.35 -5.47
C ILE A 348 10.44 37.88 -6.68
N GLU A 349 9.70 38.04 -7.80
CA GLU A 349 9.72 39.01 -8.94
C GLU A 349 10.90 39.25 -9.93
N ALA A 350 10.45 39.65 -11.15
CA ALA A 350 11.04 40.50 -12.19
C ALA A 350 11.73 39.89 -13.45
N GLY A 351 11.07 40.03 -14.61
CA GLY A 351 11.64 40.57 -15.87
C GLY A 351 12.35 39.64 -16.88
N GLY A 352 11.90 39.69 -18.15
CA GLY A 352 12.81 39.76 -19.33
C GLY A 352 12.96 38.56 -20.29
N ALA A 353 12.28 38.67 -21.44
CA ALA A 353 12.66 38.42 -22.85
C ALA A 353 13.57 37.24 -23.35
N GLU A 354 13.01 36.56 -24.37
CA GLU A 354 13.53 36.19 -25.71
C GLU A 354 14.41 34.95 -26.05
N GLU A 355 13.91 34.28 -27.11
CA GLU A 355 14.50 33.57 -28.27
C GLU A 355 15.39 32.30 -28.18
N GLY A 356 14.82 31.19 -28.67
CA GLY A 356 15.23 30.57 -29.95
C GLY A 356 16.46 29.64 -30.02
N ALA A 357 16.23 28.33 -30.20
CA ALA A 357 17.02 27.46 -31.10
C ALA A 357 16.38 26.06 -31.27
N LYS A 358 16.49 25.52 -32.50
CA LYS A 358 15.82 24.31 -33.01
C LYS A 358 16.88 23.30 -33.51
N VAL A 359 16.48 22.01 -33.58
CA VAL A 359 17.03 20.85 -34.34
C VAL A 359 18.35 20.23 -33.78
N VAL A 360 18.70 18.93 -33.82
CA VAL A 360 18.36 17.76 -34.68
C VAL A 360 18.65 16.44 -33.91
N VAL A 361 17.85 15.38 -34.14
CA VAL A 361 18.14 13.99 -33.73
C VAL A 361 18.65 13.19 -34.93
N ARG A 362 19.75 12.45 -34.78
CA ARG A 362 20.18 11.36 -35.69
C ARG A 362 20.31 10.08 -34.87
N GLN A 363 19.62 9.02 -35.30
CA GLN A 363 19.86 7.65 -34.83
C GLN A 363 20.83 6.95 -35.79
N THR A 364 21.77 6.20 -35.22
CA THR A 364 22.82 5.46 -35.95
C THR A 364 22.40 4.02 -36.24
N GLU A 365 22.92 3.48 -37.35
CA GLU A 365 22.64 2.16 -37.92
C GLU A 365 22.91 0.96 -36.97
N GLU A 366 23.60 1.16 -35.84
CA GLU A 366 23.82 0.11 -34.83
C GLU A 366 22.54 -0.28 -34.06
N GLU A 367 21.60 0.65 -33.87
CA GLU A 367 20.33 0.38 -33.17
C GLU A 367 19.41 -0.58 -33.96
N LYS A 368 19.53 -0.63 -35.30
CA LYS A 368 18.75 -1.54 -36.15
C LYS A 368 19.23 -2.99 -36.06
N LYS A 369 20.52 -3.22 -35.79
CA LYS A 369 21.10 -4.57 -35.76
C LYS A 369 20.75 -5.31 -34.46
N ALA A 370 20.73 -4.59 -33.33
CA ALA A 370 20.35 -5.13 -32.03
C ALA A 370 18.86 -5.54 -31.95
N ALA A 371 17.97 -4.87 -32.71
CA ALA A 371 16.55 -5.22 -32.77
C ALA A 371 16.26 -6.53 -33.54
N GLY A 372 17.13 -6.91 -34.48
CA GLY A 372 16.98 -8.13 -35.28
C GLY A 372 17.33 -9.41 -34.52
N GLU A 373 18.39 -9.38 -33.71
CA GLU A 373 18.85 -10.55 -32.96
C GLU A 373 17.92 -10.90 -31.79
N LYS A 374 17.29 -9.89 -31.18
CA LYS A 374 16.33 -10.06 -30.08
C LYS A 374 15.03 -10.77 -30.53
N LYS A 375 14.55 -10.48 -31.75
CA LYS A 375 13.37 -11.13 -32.35
C LYS A 375 13.58 -12.62 -32.65
N ALA A 376 14.80 -13.03 -32.99
CA ALA A 376 15.11 -14.43 -33.27
C ALA A 376 15.15 -15.29 -31.99
N ALA A 377 15.62 -14.72 -30.88
CA ALA A 377 15.66 -15.40 -29.58
C ALA A 377 14.24 -15.60 -29.00
N GLU A 378 13.35 -14.61 -29.12
CA GLU A 378 11.95 -14.71 -28.65
C GLU A 378 11.14 -15.76 -29.42
N ALA A 379 11.37 -15.90 -30.73
CA ALA A 379 10.70 -16.90 -31.56
C ALA A 379 11.09 -18.34 -31.16
N LYS A 380 12.34 -18.56 -30.77
CA LYS A 380 12.82 -19.88 -30.33
C LYS A 380 12.26 -20.26 -28.95
N ALA A 381 12.21 -19.32 -28.01
CA ALA A 381 11.65 -19.55 -26.69
C ALA A 381 10.13 -19.83 -26.72
N LYS A 382 9.40 -19.20 -27.66
CA LYS A 382 7.98 -19.45 -27.84
C LYS A 382 7.68 -20.88 -28.33
N LYS A 383 8.52 -21.42 -29.21
CA LYS A 383 8.36 -22.77 -29.75
C LYS A 383 8.64 -23.86 -28.70
N GLU A 384 9.68 -23.69 -27.87
CA GLU A 384 9.98 -24.62 -26.77
C GLU A 384 8.86 -24.66 -25.71
N LYS A 385 8.16 -23.52 -25.49
CA LYS A 385 7.02 -23.47 -24.57
C LYS A 385 5.80 -24.19 -25.11
N GLU A 386 5.50 -24.04 -26.40
CA GLU A 386 4.38 -24.72 -27.07
C GLU A 386 4.57 -26.25 -27.11
N ASP A 387 5.80 -26.73 -27.29
CA ASP A 387 6.09 -28.17 -27.29
C ASP A 387 5.95 -28.79 -25.88
N LYS A 388 6.34 -28.06 -24.83
CA LYS A 388 6.21 -28.50 -23.43
C LYS A 388 4.75 -28.56 -22.94
N GLU A 389 3.92 -27.62 -23.39
CA GLU A 389 2.48 -27.63 -23.09
C GLU A 389 1.73 -28.81 -23.75
N LYS A 390 2.21 -29.28 -24.91
CA LYS A 390 1.67 -30.50 -25.54
C LYS A 390 2.01 -31.77 -24.76
N GLU A 391 3.24 -31.92 -24.30
CA GLU A 391 3.65 -33.09 -23.50
C GLU A 391 2.90 -33.17 -22.15
N ASP A 392 2.70 -32.03 -21.48
CA ASP A 392 1.96 -32.00 -20.21
C ASP A 392 0.48 -32.35 -20.39
N LYS A 393 -0.13 -32.01 -21.54
CA LYS A 393 -1.51 -32.38 -21.87
C LYS A 393 -1.65 -33.89 -22.07
N GLU A 394 -0.73 -34.51 -22.82
CA GLU A 394 -0.75 -35.97 -23.04
C GLU A 394 -0.52 -36.76 -21.74
N ARG A 395 0.30 -36.24 -20.82
CA ARG A 395 0.50 -36.87 -19.50
C ARG A 395 -0.78 -36.85 -18.66
N ARG A 396 -1.49 -35.71 -18.60
CA ARG A 396 -2.75 -35.57 -17.86
C ARG A 396 -3.87 -36.46 -18.40
N GLU A 397 -3.95 -36.64 -19.72
CA GLU A 397 -4.94 -37.54 -20.33
C GLU A 397 -4.67 -39.02 -20.00
N LYS A 398 -3.41 -39.42 -19.82
CA LYS A 398 -3.05 -40.78 -19.38
C LYS A 398 -3.37 -41.00 -17.90
N GLU A 399 -3.10 -40.01 -17.05
CA GLU A 399 -3.41 -40.07 -15.61
C GLU A 399 -4.93 -40.13 -15.34
N ALA A 400 -5.74 -39.38 -16.11
CA ALA A 400 -7.19 -39.42 -16.01
C ALA A 400 -7.79 -40.79 -16.40
N LYS A 401 -7.23 -41.46 -17.41
CA LYS A 401 -7.64 -42.82 -17.81
C LYS A 401 -7.26 -43.88 -16.76
N ALA A 402 -6.13 -43.69 -16.06
CA ALA A 402 -5.73 -44.58 -14.98
C ALA A 402 -6.61 -44.42 -13.73
N ALA A 403 -7.04 -43.19 -13.42
CA ALA A 403 -7.95 -42.91 -12.31
C ALA A 403 -9.36 -43.50 -12.54
N ALA A 404 -9.89 -43.40 -13.76
CA ALA A 404 -11.21 -43.97 -14.11
C ALA A 404 -11.25 -45.52 -14.02
N ALA A 405 -10.11 -46.19 -14.24
CA ALA A 405 -10.01 -47.64 -14.10
C ALA A 405 -9.96 -48.12 -12.64
N ALA A 406 -9.54 -47.25 -11.71
CA ALA A 406 -9.43 -47.57 -10.28
C ALA A 406 -10.77 -47.42 -9.52
N GLU A 407 -11.70 -46.62 -10.06
CA GLU A 407 -12.97 -46.31 -9.41
C GLU A 407 -14.07 -47.37 -9.66
N ALA A 408 -13.86 -48.28 -10.62
CA ALA A 408 -14.78 -49.39 -10.92
C ALA A 408 -14.73 -50.57 -9.91
N ALA A 409 -13.97 -50.46 -8.82
CA ALA A 409 -13.65 -51.59 -7.92
C ALA A 409 -14.13 -51.44 -6.46
N LYS A 410 -15.26 -50.76 -6.18
CA LYS A 410 -15.87 -50.76 -4.83
C LYS A 410 -17.38 -51.00 -4.85
N PRO A 411 -17.92 -51.88 -3.99
CA PRO A 411 -19.36 -52.20 -3.98
C PRO A 411 -20.11 -51.25 -3.06
N THR A 412 -21.22 -50.66 -3.54
CA THR A 412 -22.18 -49.98 -2.66
C THR A 412 -23.62 -50.18 -3.14
N THR A 413 -24.50 -50.12 -2.15
CA THR A 413 -25.84 -50.70 -2.04
C THR A 413 -26.94 -50.06 -2.88
N THR A 414 -27.94 -50.89 -3.16
CA THR A 414 -29.07 -50.73 -4.08
C THR A 414 -30.10 -49.68 -3.68
N HIS A 415 -30.07 -48.53 -4.37
CA HIS A 415 -31.27 -47.95 -4.97
C HIS A 415 -31.10 -48.11 -6.48
N VAL A 416 -32.04 -48.79 -7.15
CA VAL A 416 -32.01 -48.96 -8.61
C VAL A 416 -32.76 -47.78 -9.21
N PRO A 417 -32.08 -46.72 -9.67
CA PRO A 417 -32.73 -45.63 -10.39
C PRO A 417 -33.40 -46.20 -11.64
N THR A 418 -34.62 -45.74 -11.90
CA THR A 418 -35.33 -46.10 -13.13
C THR A 418 -34.53 -45.63 -14.35
N ALA A 419 -34.71 -46.29 -15.50
CA ALA A 419 -34.02 -45.90 -16.74
C ALA A 419 -34.26 -44.41 -17.10
N ALA A 420 -35.40 -43.86 -16.70
CA ALA A 420 -35.73 -42.44 -16.86
C ALA A 420 -34.92 -41.52 -15.94
N GLU A 421 -34.71 -41.90 -14.68
CA GLU A 421 -33.90 -41.13 -13.72
C GLU A 421 -32.40 -41.15 -14.08
N VAL A 422 -31.89 -42.29 -14.56
CA VAL A 422 -30.52 -42.39 -15.08
C VAL A 422 -30.34 -41.53 -16.34
N ALA A 423 -31.33 -41.52 -17.22
CA ALA A 423 -31.29 -40.69 -18.43
C ALA A 423 -31.40 -39.19 -18.09
N ALA A 424 -32.23 -38.81 -17.12
CA ALA A 424 -32.37 -37.43 -16.66
C ALA A 424 -31.12 -36.92 -15.94
N ALA A 425 -30.50 -37.74 -15.07
CA ALA A 425 -29.24 -37.40 -14.40
C ALA A 425 -28.10 -37.21 -15.41
N LYS A 426 -27.97 -38.10 -16.40
CA LYS A 426 -26.99 -37.96 -17.49
C LYS A 426 -27.25 -36.73 -18.34
N ALA A 427 -28.52 -36.41 -18.64
CA ALA A 427 -28.87 -35.22 -19.39
C ALA A 427 -28.54 -33.93 -18.60
N ALA A 428 -28.78 -33.92 -17.29
CA ALA A 428 -28.44 -32.80 -16.40
C ALA A 428 -26.93 -32.61 -16.28
N GLU A 429 -26.16 -33.70 -16.16
CA GLU A 429 -24.70 -33.67 -16.12
C GLU A 429 -24.11 -33.13 -17.44
N VAL A 430 -24.62 -33.59 -18.59
CA VAL A 430 -24.21 -33.08 -19.91
C VAL A 430 -24.59 -31.60 -20.08
N ALA A 431 -25.75 -31.17 -19.59
CA ALA A 431 -26.16 -29.77 -19.62
C ALA A 431 -25.28 -28.90 -18.71
N ALA A 432 -24.94 -29.37 -17.51
CA ALA A 432 -24.04 -28.68 -16.59
C ALA A 432 -22.61 -28.57 -17.15
N ALA A 433 -22.11 -29.64 -17.77
CA ALA A 433 -20.81 -29.65 -18.43
C ALA A 433 -20.76 -28.67 -19.62
N LYS A 434 -21.84 -28.61 -20.41
CA LYS A 434 -21.96 -27.65 -21.51
C LYS A 434 -22.02 -26.21 -21.01
N ALA A 435 -22.79 -25.94 -19.96
CA ALA A 435 -22.87 -24.61 -19.34
C ALA A 435 -21.51 -24.17 -18.74
N ALA A 436 -20.78 -25.10 -18.13
CA ALA A 436 -19.44 -24.83 -17.61
C ALA A 436 -18.42 -24.54 -18.71
N GLU A 437 -18.50 -25.25 -19.84
CA GLU A 437 -17.65 -25.00 -21.00
C GLU A 437 -17.98 -23.67 -21.69
N GLU A 438 -19.25 -23.35 -21.86
CA GLU A 438 -19.70 -22.04 -22.37
C GLU A 438 -19.24 -20.89 -21.46
N ASP A 439 -19.32 -21.05 -20.13
CA ASP A 439 -18.80 -20.09 -19.16
C ASP A 439 -17.27 -19.96 -19.23
N ARG A 440 -16.54 -21.07 -19.40
CA ARG A 440 -15.08 -21.06 -19.59
C ARG A 440 -14.69 -20.32 -20.85
N VAL A 441 -15.32 -20.62 -21.98
CA VAL A 441 -15.06 -19.95 -23.28
C VAL A 441 -15.38 -18.46 -23.18
N ARG A 442 -16.48 -18.09 -22.51
CA ARG A 442 -16.81 -16.68 -22.24
C ARG A 442 -15.70 -15.99 -21.45
N LYS A 443 -15.28 -16.56 -20.32
CA LYS A 443 -14.20 -16.02 -19.48
C LYS A 443 -12.87 -15.92 -20.24
N GLU A 444 -12.53 -16.90 -21.07
CA GLU A 444 -11.32 -16.87 -21.89
C GLU A 444 -11.38 -15.75 -22.96
N ASN A 445 -12.54 -15.53 -23.58
CA ASN A 445 -12.72 -14.43 -24.54
C ASN A 445 -12.69 -13.07 -23.85
N GLU A 446 -13.33 -12.91 -22.69
CA GLU A 446 -13.24 -11.71 -21.86
C GLU A 446 -11.79 -11.41 -21.46
N ALA A 447 -11.03 -12.43 -21.02
CA ALA A 447 -9.62 -12.30 -20.69
C ALA A 447 -8.75 -11.90 -21.91
N LYS A 448 -9.03 -12.43 -23.10
CA LYS A 448 -8.34 -12.04 -24.35
C LYS A 448 -8.61 -10.58 -24.72
N VAL A 449 -9.87 -10.15 -24.66
CA VAL A 449 -10.25 -8.75 -24.91
C VAL A 449 -9.57 -7.83 -23.90
N GLN A 450 -9.56 -8.21 -22.62
CA GLN A 450 -8.90 -7.44 -21.57
C GLN A 450 -7.39 -7.36 -21.80
N LYS A 451 -6.76 -8.47 -22.20
CA LYS A 451 -5.34 -8.50 -22.53
C LYS A 451 -5.03 -7.57 -23.71
N GLU A 452 -5.82 -7.58 -24.78
CA GLU A 452 -5.61 -6.68 -25.92
C GLU A 452 -5.77 -5.21 -25.52
N LYS A 453 -6.76 -4.88 -24.67
CA LYS A 453 -6.90 -3.54 -24.08
C LYS A 453 -5.64 -3.13 -23.30
N ASN A 454 -5.13 -4.02 -22.45
CA ASN A 454 -3.93 -3.78 -21.63
C ASN A 454 -2.67 -3.63 -22.49
N ASP A 455 -2.51 -4.47 -23.52
CA ASP A 455 -1.39 -4.41 -24.46
C ASP A 455 -1.41 -3.08 -25.24
N LYS A 456 -2.59 -2.60 -25.66
CA LYS A 456 -2.74 -1.26 -26.26
C LYS A 456 -2.43 -0.13 -25.28
N LEU A 457 -2.72 -0.31 -24.00
CA LEU A 457 -2.39 0.66 -22.95
C LEU A 457 -0.89 0.71 -22.64
N LEU A 458 -0.20 -0.43 -22.69
CA LEU A 458 1.26 -0.52 -22.59
C LEU A 458 1.97 0.10 -23.82
N LEU A 459 1.27 0.19 -24.95
CA LEU A 459 1.75 0.81 -26.19
C LEU A 459 1.47 2.32 -26.27
N ILE A 460 0.93 2.95 -25.21
CA ILE A 460 0.96 4.42 -25.12
C ILE A 460 2.43 4.82 -25.20
N GLU A 461 2.81 5.44 -26.32
CA GLU A 461 4.19 5.87 -26.56
C GLU A 461 4.67 6.68 -25.35
N ASP A 462 5.90 6.45 -24.89
CA ASP A 462 6.47 7.07 -23.68
C ASP A 462 6.15 8.58 -23.58
N ASN A 463 5.99 9.28 -24.70
CA ASN A 463 5.73 10.72 -24.76
C ASN A 463 4.35 11.17 -24.22
N ASP A 464 3.33 10.29 -24.12
CA ASP A 464 1.96 10.69 -23.73
C ASP A 464 1.59 10.38 -22.28
N MET A 465 2.40 9.60 -21.56
CA MET A 465 2.13 9.16 -20.18
C MET A 465 1.82 10.28 -19.16
N PRO A 466 2.45 11.47 -19.16
CA PRO A 466 2.16 12.48 -18.16
C PRO A 466 0.80 13.15 -18.40
N GLY A 467 -0.17 12.76 -17.57
CA GLY A 467 -1.51 13.32 -17.56
C GLY A 467 -2.49 12.64 -18.53
N TYR A 468 -2.09 11.62 -19.29
CA TYR A 468 -3.04 10.84 -20.11
C TYR A 468 -4.16 10.27 -19.25
N PHE A 469 -3.81 9.54 -18.18
CA PHE A 469 -4.80 8.94 -17.29
C PHE A 469 -5.65 9.97 -16.55
N TRP A 470 -5.02 11.08 -16.14
CA TRP A 470 -5.72 12.20 -15.51
C TRP A 470 -6.69 12.91 -16.47
N ARG A 471 -6.34 13.07 -17.76
CA ARG A 471 -7.09 13.87 -18.74
C ARG A 471 -8.10 13.07 -19.55
N GLU A 472 -7.71 11.90 -20.04
CA GLU A 472 -8.55 11.14 -20.96
C GLU A 472 -9.63 10.36 -20.24
N CYS A 473 -9.33 9.87 -19.04
CA CYS A 473 -10.26 9.10 -18.21
C CYS A 473 -11.02 8.00 -18.97
N LYS A 474 -10.31 7.29 -19.88
CA LYS A 474 -10.87 6.25 -20.75
C LYS A 474 -10.66 4.82 -20.23
N HIS A 475 -9.94 4.67 -19.12
CA HIS A 475 -9.72 3.37 -18.51
C HIS A 475 -10.89 2.98 -17.61
N GLU A 476 -10.97 1.70 -17.24
CA GLU A 476 -11.95 1.21 -16.28
C GLU A 476 -11.30 1.12 -14.87
N ASP A 477 -11.88 0.30 -13.99
CA ASP A 477 -11.42 0.10 -12.62
C ASP A 477 -10.15 -0.77 -12.56
N TRP A 478 -9.06 -0.22 -12.00
CA TRP A 478 -7.78 -0.91 -11.85
C TRP A 478 -7.75 -1.98 -10.75
N LEU A 479 -8.78 -2.05 -9.91
CA LEU A 479 -8.85 -2.98 -8.80
C LEU A 479 -9.61 -4.26 -9.19
N GLY A 480 -9.29 -4.84 -10.33
CA GLY A 480 -9.79 -6.14 -10.80
C GLY A 480 -8.67 -7.09 -11.28
N PRO A 481 -8.96 -8.40 -11.41
CA PRO A 481 -7.99 -9.37 -11.92
C PRO A 481 -7.47 -8.98 -13.31
N GLY A 482 -6.14 -8.82 -13.45
CA GLY A 482 -5.50 -8.46 -14.73
C GLY A 482 -5.82 -7.06 -15.25
N SER A 483 -6.60 -6.25 -14.52
CA SER A 483 -7.06 -4.93 -14.98
C SER A 483 -5.94 -3.89 -15.00
N TYR A 484 -4.93 -4.04 -14.15
CA TYR A 484 -3.81 -3.12 -14.05
C TYR A 484 -2.67 -3.57 -14.97
N PHE A 485 -2.73 -3.19 -16.26
CA PHE A 485 -1.70 -3.51 -17.26
C PHE A 485 -1.38 -5.01 -17.40
N GLY A 486 -2.40 -5.87 -17.32
CA GLY A 486 -2.23 -7.33 -17.39
C GLY A 486 -1.84 -7.97 -16.05
N THR A 487 -1.80 -7.18 -14.97
CA THR A 487 -1.59 -7.63 -13.59
C THR A 487 -2.62 -6.99 -12.65
N PHE A 488 -2.34 -6.98 -11.36
CA PHE A 488 -3.10 -6.31 -10.31
C PHE A 488 -2.24 -5.23 -9.65
N VAL A 489 -2.87 -4.29 -8.94
CA VAL A 489 -2.13 -3.30 -8.16
C VAL A 489 -1.55 -3.99 -6.93
N HIS A 490 -0.23 -4.12 -6.87
CA HIS A 490 0.45 -4.84 -5.79
C HIS A 490 0.32 -4.07 -4.45
N PRO A 491 0.15 -4.73 -3.28
CA PRO A 491 -0.08 -4.02 -2.03
C PRO A 491 1.06 -3.10 -1.59
N TYR A 492 2.29 -3.37 -2.00
CA TYR A 492 3.42 -2.45 -1.76
C TYR A 492 3.36 -1.15 -2.55
N GLU A 493 2.52 -1.05 -3.57
CA GLU A 493 2.26 0.21 -4.27
C GLU A 493 1.29 1.09 -3.49
N ASN A 494 0.27 0.47 -2.90
CA ASN A 494 -0.88 1.17 -2.33
C ASN A 494 -1.05 1.03 -0.81
N LEU A 495 -0.15 0.30 -0.13
CA LEU A 495 -0.24 -0.16 1.28
C LEU A 495 -1.45 -1.04 1.60
N PHE A 496 -2.53 -0.99 0.82
CA PHE A 496 -3.75 -1.75 1.05
C PHE A 496 -4.11 -2.56 -0.20
N MET A 497 -4.85 -3.65 0.01
CA MET A 497 -5.35 -4.50 -1.07
C MET A 497 -6.86 -4.68 -0.96
N LYS A 498 -7.58 -4.57 -2.08
CA LYS A 498 -8.99 -4.93 -2.13
C LYS A 498 -9.16 -6.43 -1.96
N SER A 499 -9.80 -6.86 -0.88
CA SER A 499 -9.93 -8.30 -0.58
C SER A 499 -11.29 -8.89 -0.97
N HIS A 500 -12.34 -8.08 -1.13
CA HIS A 500 -13.67 -8.57 -1.51
C HIS A 500 -13.80 -9.00 -2.99
N ARG A 501 -12.82 -8.68 -3.85
CA ARG A 501 -12.92 -8.89 -5.31
C ARG A 501 -12.19 -10.14 -5.83
N LYS A 502 -11.59 -10.94 -4.94
CA LYS A 502 -10.80 -12.13 -5.30
C LYS A 502 -9.78 -11.88 -6.42
N ILE A 503 -9.05 -10.76 -6.28
CA ILE A 503 -8.12 -10.28 -7.32
C ILE A 503 -6.96 -11.25 -7.46
N GLU A 504 -6.27 -11.51 -6.35
CA GLU A 504 -5.18 -12.47 -6.21
C GLU A 504 -5.15 -12.99 -4.77
N ASP A 505 -6.02 -13.95 -4.45
CA ASP A 505 -6.18 -14.46 -3.08
C ASP A 505 -4.88 -15.07 -2.55
N THR A 506 -4.10 -15.73 -3.41
CA THR A 506 -2.80 -16.29 -3.04
C THR A 506 -1.83 -15.20 -2.56
N VAL A 507 -1.82 -14.04 -3.22
CA VAL A 507 -0.95 -12.92 -2.84
C VAL A 507 -1.43 -12.32 -1.53
N LEU A 508 -2.74 -12.09 -1.39
CA LEU A 508 -3.33 -11.56 -0.16
C LEU A 508 -3.03 -12.46 1.04
N ASP A 509 -3.24 -13.78 0.90
CA ASP A 509 -3.03 -14.76 1.96
C ASP A 509 -1.56 -14.88 2.35
N ASN A 510 -0.66 -14.92 1.37
CA ASN A 510 0.77 -14.99 1.63
C ASN A 510 1.28 -13.71 2.30
N LEU A 511 0.88 -12.53 1.81
CA LEU A 511 1.27 -11.27 2.44
C LEU A 511 0.72 -11.14 3.85
N THR A 512 -0.51 -11.60 4.09
CA THR A 512 -1.09 -11.69 5.44
C THR A 512 -0.19 -12.54 6.35
N LYS A 513 0.09 -13.79 5.97
CA LYS A 513 0.93 -14.72 6.75
C LYS A 513 2.34 -14.20 6.99
N TRP A 514 2.95 -13.57 5.99
CA TRP A 514 4.30 -13.03 6.12
C TRP A 514 4.33 -11.77 7.01
N HIS A 515 3.28 -10.94 6.97
CA HIS A 515 3.15 -9.78 7.86
C HIS A 515 2.79 -10.16 9.30
N ASP A 516 2.07 -11.25 9.50
CA ASP A 516 1.88 -11.82 10.85
C ASP A 516 3.22 -12.38 11.37
N GLY A 517 3.90 -13.20 10.55
CA GLY A 517 5.05 -13.99 10.97
C GLY A 517 6.33 -13.20 11.30
N TRP A 518 6.49 -11.99 10.78
CA TRP A 518 7.65 -11.13 11.10
C TRP A 518 7.40 -10.15 12.26
N GLY A 519 6.16 -10.06 12.79
CA GLY A 519 5.78 -9.18 13.90
C GLY A 519 5.79 -7.66 13.62
N TYR A 520 5.35 -7.19 12.44
CA TYR A 520 5.22 -5.73 12.22
C TYR A 520 4.04 -5.17 13.02
N GLU A 521 4.30 -4.09 13.75
CA GLU A 521 3.27 -3.25 14.36
C GLU A 521 3.50 -1.79 13.98
N SER A 522 2.43 -1.07 13.62
CA SER A 522 2.54 0.37 13.34
C SER A 522 2.96 1.17 14.59
N TYR A 523 2.75 0.64 15.80
CA TYR A 523 3.28 1.23 17.04
C TYR A 523 4.80 1.41 17.06
N ASP A 524 5.55 0.62 16.27
CA ASP A 524 7.01 0.66 16.28
C ASP A 524 7.60 1.64 15.24
N VAL A 525 6.77 2.16 14.33
CA VAL A 525 7.19 3.05 13.23
C VAL A 525 6.43 4.38 13.16
N CYS A 526 5.25 4.47 13.78
CA CYS A 526 4.41 5.66 13.78
C CYS A 526 4.52 6.42 15.10
N PHE A 527 5.18 7.59 15.09
CA PHE A 527 5.46 8.39 16.28
C PHE A 527 4.81 9.77 16.28
#